data_AF-A4C4V6-F1
#
_entry.id   AF-A4C4V6-F1
#
_cell.length_a   1.000
_cell.length_b   1.000
_cell.length_c   1.000
_cell.angle_alpha   90.00
_cell.angle_beta   90.00
_cell.angle_gamma   90.00
#
_symmetry.space_group_name_H-M   'P 1'
#
loop_
_entity.id
_entity.type
_entity.pdbx_description
1 polymer ?
#
loop_
_entity_poly.entity_id
_entity_poly.type
_entity_poly.pdbx_seq_one_letter_code
_entity_poly.pdbx_strand_id
1 'polypeptide(L)'
;MATLFLISALILIVFSAPAYVCYTSNKISNTSAFWQLYFLDSQPRLLLTLITFPIIGVLSVIDLIRCTFGKSVFTQSMVISACFTLCWSALLISGLLVISG
;
A
#
# COMPACT_ATOMS: atom_id res chain seq x y z
N MET A 1 -1.50 -4.56 25.74
CA MET A 1 -1.68 -3.37 24.87
C MET A 1 -1.02 -3.55 23.49
N ALA A 2 0.27 -3.90 23.41
CA ALA A 2 0.96 -4.15 22.13
C ALA A 2 0.24 -5.12 21.17
N THR A 3 -0.32 -6.22 21.69
CA THR A 3 -1.06 -7.21 20.90
C THR A 3 -2.27 -6.61 20.19
N LEU A 4 -2.96 -5.64 20.79
CA LEU A 4 -4.10 -4.95 20.16
C LEU A 4 -3.65 -4.07 18.99
N PHE A 5 -2.50 -3.40 19.10
CA PHE A 5 -1.92 -2.62 18.01
C PHE A 5 -1.54 -3.51 16.82
N LEU A 6 -0.91 -4.66 17.09
CA LEU A 6 -0.55 -5.64 16.06
C LEU A 6 -1.77 -6.25 15.37
N ILE A 7 -2.79 -6.65 16.13
CA ILE A 7 -4.05 -7.19 15.57
C ILE A 7 -4.75 -6.12 14.72
N SER A 8 -4.81 -4.88 15.20
CA SER A 8 -5.44 -3.77 14.46
C SER A 8 -4.68 -3.46 13.17
N ALA A 9 -3.34 -3.49 13.20
CA ALA A 9 -2.51 -3.31 12.01
C ALA A 9 -2.74 -4.43 10.99
N LEU A 10 -2.82 -5.69 11.44
CA LEU A 10 -3.12 -6.85 10.59
C LEU A 10 -4.48 -6.73 9.91
N ILE A 11 -5.51 -6.34 10.65
CA ILE A 11 -6.85 -6.09 10.09
C ILE A 11 -6.75 -5.01 9.01
N LEU A 12 -6.12 -3.87 9.32
CA LEU A 12 -5.92 -2.77 8.36
C LEU A 12 -5.14 -3.17 7.10
N ILE A 13 -4.15 -4.05 7.23
CA ILE A 13 -3.39 -4.59 6.09
C ILE A 13 -4.32 -5.41 5.18
N VAL A 14 -5.15 -6.29 5.74
CA VAL A 14 -6.11 -7.09 4.95
C VAL A 14 -7.14 -6.20 4.27
N PHE A 15 -7.71 -5.22 4.99
CA PHE A 15 -8.71 -4.30 4.45
C PHE A 15 -8.14 -3.31 3.42
N SER A 16 -6.83 -3.06 3.43
CA SER A 16 -6.18 -2.18 2.45
C SER A 16 -5.79 -2.88 1.14
N ALA A 17 -5.88 -4.20 1.07
CA ALA A 17 -5.56 -4.98 -0.14
C ALA A 17 -6.32 -4.50 -1.40
N PRO A 18 -7.65 -4.23 -1.37
CA PRO A 18 -8.36 -3.70 -2.54
C PRO A 18 -7.81 -2.35 -3.00
N ALA A 19 -7.43 -1.47 -2.08
CA ALA A 19 -6.86 -0.17 -2.40
C ALA A 19 -5.50 -0.30 -3.11
N TYR A 20 -4.67 -1.25 -2.68
CA TYR A 20 -3.40 -1.54 -3.35
C TYR A 20 -3.61 -2.17 -4.73
N VAL A 21 -4.59 -3.06 -4.91
CA VAL A 21 -4.93 -3.62 -6.23
C VAL A 21 -5.42 -2.52 -7.18
N CYS A 22 -6.24 -1.58 -6.71
CA CYS A 22 -6.67 -0.44 -7.52
C CYS A 22 -5.49 0.47 -7.88
N TYR A 23 -4.59 0.73 -6.93
CA TYR A 23 -3.39 1.54 -7.17
C TYR A 23 -2.45 0.90 -8.19
N THR A 24 -2.17 -0.40 -8.09
CA THR A 24 -1.34 -1.11 -9.08
C THR A 24 -2.02 -1.19 -10.43
N SER A 25 -3.34 -1.43 -10.47
CA SER A 25 -4.14 -1.40 -11.71
C SER A 25 -4.04 -0.08 -12.47
N ASN A 26 -4.12 1.05 -11.77
CA ASN A 26 -3.99 2.38 -12.38
C ASN A 26 -2.57 2.68 -12.86
N LYS A 27 -1.57 2.00 -12.29
CA LYS A 27 -0.15 2.17 -12.69
C LYS A 27 0.26 1.28 -13.85
N ILE A 28 -0.37 0.11 -14.00
CA ILE A 28 -0.06 -0.89 -15.04
C ILE A 28 -0.12 -0.32 -16.45
N SER A 29 -1.05 0.60 -16.73
CA SER A 29 -1.16 1.25 -18.03
C SER A 29 0.08 2.08 -18.41
N ASN A 30 0.89 2.48 -17.43
CA ASN A 30 2.07 3.34 -17.61
C ASN A 30 3.41 2.64 -17.27
N THR A 31 3.41 1.34 -16.92
CA THR A 31 4.62 0.59 -16.58
C THR A 31 5.12 -0.30 -17.73
N SER A 32 6.37 -0.75 -17.65
CA SER A 32 7.01 -1.60 -18.67
C SER A 32 6.18 -2.83 -19.02
N ALA A 33 6.33 -3.32 -20.26
CA ALA A 33 5.60 -4.48 -20.80
C ALA A 33 5.70 -5.73 -19.92
N PHE A 34 6.79 -5.87 -19.15
CA PHE A 34 6.95 -6.92 -18.14
C PHE A 34 5.90 -6.84 -17.03
N TRP A 35 5.65 -5.65 -16.47
CA TRP A 35 4.62 -5.44 -15.44
C TRP A 35 3.20 -5.60 -15.98
N GLN A 36 2.98 -5.24 -17.25
CA GLN A 36 1.68 -5.43 -17.92
C GLN A 36 1.36 -6.92 -18.10
N LEU A 37 2.33 -7.71 -18.57
CA LEU A 37 2.20 -9.17 -18.68
C LEU A 37 2.10 -9.85 -17.30
N TYR A 38 2.84 -9.36 -16.30
CA TYR A 38 2.83 -9.91 -14.93
C TYR A 38 1.49 -9.72 -14.20
N PHE A 39 0.75 -8.68 -14.55
CA PHE A 39 -0.52 -8.37 -13.91
C PHE A 39 -1.72 -8.66 -14.81
N LEU A 40 -1.55 -9.22 -15.99
CA LEU A 40 -2.63 -9.45 -16.95
C LEU A 40 -3.76 -10.32 -16.34
N ASP A 41 -3.40 -11.29 -15.50
CA ASP A 41 -4.34 -12.16 -14.77
C ASP A 41 -4.66 -11.63 -13.36
N SER A 42 -5.94 -11.75 -12.97
CA SER A 42 -6.48 -11.21 -11.70
C SER A 42 -6.01 -11.98 -10.45
N GLN A 43 -5.78 -13.30 -10.56
CA GLN A 43 -5.32 -14.14 -9.46
C GLN A 43 -3.85 -13.90 -9.05
N PRO A 44 -2.85 -13.92 -9.95
CA PRO A 44 -1.47 -13.63 -9.59
C PRO A 44 -1.30 -12.18 -9.12
N ARG A 45 -2.09 -11.25 -9.67
CA ARG A 45 -2.13 -9.85 -9.21
C ARG A 45 -2.50 -9.75 -7.73
N LEU A 46 -3.53 -10.46 -7.29
CA LEU A 46 -4.00 -10.42 -5.90
C LEU A 46 -3.00 -11.08 -4.94
N LEU A 47 -2.43 -12.22 -5.34
CA LEU A 47 -1.40 -12.93 -4.58
C LEU A 47 -0.13 -12.08 -4.42
N LEU A 48 0.38 -11.49 -5.50
CA LEU A 48 1.56 -10.62 -5.42
C LEU A 48 1.27 -9.35 -4.64
N THR A 49 0.08 -8.77 -4.77
CA THR A 49 -0.29 -7.58 -3.98
C THR A 49 -0.29 -7.91 -2.49
N LEU A 50 -0.69 -9.13 -2.09
CA LEU A 50 -0.62 -9.61 -0.71
C LEU A 50 0.81 -9.91 -0.24
N ILE A 51 1.72 -10.35 -1.12
CA ILE A 51 3.12 -10.61 -0.73
C ILE A 51 3.94 -9.30 -0.69
N THR A 52 3.65 -8.37 -1.60
CA THR A 52 4.41 -7.14 -1.81
C THR A 52 3.71 -5.89 -1.29
N PHE A 53 2.62 -6.04 -0.53
CA PHE A 53 1.86 -4.91 0.04
C PHE A 53 2.71 -3.86 0.77
N PRO A 54 3.79 -4.20 1.51
CA PRO A 54 4.59 -3.18 2.19
C PRO A 54 5.34 -2.30 1.18
N ILE A 55 5.86 -2.92 0.11
CA ILE A 55 6.58 -2.24 -0.96
C ILE A 55 5.62 -1.35 -1.75
N ILE A 56 4.43 -1.87 -2.08
CA ILE A 56 3.39 -1.11 -2.79
C ILE A 56 2.94 0.10 -1.98
N GLY A 57 2.76 -0.07 -0.66
CA GLY A 57 2.41 1.03 0.24
C GLY A 57 3.49 2.10 0.32
N VAL A 58 4.77 1.73 0.43
CA VAL A 58 5.88 2.70 0.41
C VAL A 58 5.91 3.46 -0.93
N LEU A 59 5.72 2.75 -2.05
CA LEU A 59 5.67 3.38 -3.37
C LEU A 59 4.49 4.35 -3.51
N SER A 60 3.31 4.04 -2.96
CA SER A 60 2.16 4.96 -3.02
C SER A 60 2.39 6.22 -2.19
N VAL A 61 3.06 6.11 -1.04
CA VAL A 61 3.48 7.28 -0.24
C VAL A 61 4.52 8.12 -0.98
N ILE A 62 5.55 7.51 -1.55
CA ILE A 62 6.58 8.23 -2.34
C ILE A 62 5.95 8.95 -3.53
N ASP A 63 5.04 8.29 -4.25
CA ASP A 63 4.36 8.91 -5.37
C ASP A 63 3.42 10.03 -4.94
N LEU A 64 2.73 9.88 -3.80
CA LEU A 64 1.91 10.95 -3.24
C LEU A 64 2.78 12.17 -2.92
N ILE A 65 3.94 11.97 -2.29
CA ILE A 65 4.93 13.01 -2.01
C ILE A 65 5.39 13.67 -3.32
N ARG A 66 5.73 12.86 -4.34
CA ARG A 66 6.11 13.38 -5.65
C ARG A 66 4.99 14.18 -6.31
N CYS A 67 3.73 13.79 -6.18
CA CYS A 67 2.59 14.56 -6.69
C CYS A 67 2.33 15.85 -5.89
N THR A 68 2.65 15.88 -4.61
CA THR A 68 2.57 17.12 -3.82
C THR A 68 3.65 18.13 -4.17
N PHE A 69 4.85 17.69 -4.55
CA PHE A 69 5.99 18.58 -4.82
C PHE A 69 6.25 18.81 -6.32
N GLY A 70 5.99 17.83 -7.17
CA GLY A 70 5.94 17.94 -8.62
C GLY A 70 4.49 18.07 -9.04
N LYS A 71 4.17 19.03 -9.93
CA LYS A 71 2.81 19.35 -10.39
C LYS A 71 2.14 18.22 -11.22
N SER A 72 2.16 16.98 -10.76
CA SER A 72 1.50 15.83 -11.39
C SER A 72 0.10 15.61 -10.82
N VAL A 73 -0.72 14.91 -11.59
CA VAL A 73 -2.13 14.69 -11.26
C VAL A 73 -2.26 13.65 -10.14
N PHE A 74 -2.99 14.00 -9.08
CA PHE A 74 -3.35 13.07 -8.02
C PHE A 74 -4.38 12.05 -8.52
N THR A 75 -4.20 10.78 -8.15
CA THR A 75 -5.26 9.76 -8.31
C THR A 75 -5.82 9.41 -6.95
N GLN A 76 -7.14 9.23 -6.85
CA GLN A 76 -7.82 8.85 -5.60
C GLN A 76 -7.24 7.54 -5.02
N SER A 77 -6.89 6.59 -5.89
CA SER A 77 -6.24 5.33 -5.50
C SER A 77 -4.88 5.52 -4.83
N MET A 78 -4.11 6.54 -5.23
CA MET A 78 -2.82 6.86 -4.62
C MET A 78 -2.98 7.44 -3.21
N VAL A 79 -3.93 8.36 -3.03
CA VAL A 79 -4.22 8.95 -1.71
C VAL A 79 -4.72 7.88 -0.74
N ILE A 80 -5.69 7.08 -1.15
CA ILE A 80 -6.31 6.05 -0.30
C ILE A 80 -5.27 4.99 0.11
N SER A 81 -4.47 4.50 -0.84
CA SER A 81 -3.42 3.51 -0.53
C SER A 81 -2.31 4.09 0.35
N ALA A 82 -1.91 5.35 0.16
CA ALA A 82 -0.94 6.02 1.02
C ALA A 82 -1.47 6.22 2.44
N CYS A 83 -2.72 6.65 2.60
CA CYS A 83 -3.37 6.78 3.92
C CYS A 83 -3.40 5.45 4.67
N PHE A 84 -3.83 4.36 4.01
CA PHE A 84 -3.80 3.04 4.61
C PHE A 84 -2.38 2.65 5.05
N THR A 85 -1.38 2.92 4.20
CA THR A 85 0.03 2.65 4.49
C THR A 85 0.51 3.36 5.75
N LEU A 86 0.24 4.66 5.84
CA LEU A 86 0.60 5.46 7.00
C LEU A 86 -0.12 4.97 8.27
N CYS A 87 -1.40 4.63 8.17
CA CYS A 87 -2.19 4.15 9.31
C CYS A 87 -1.66 2.83 9.87
N TRP A 88 -1.46 1.80 9.05
CA TRP A 88 -0.95 0.53 9.58
C TRP A 88 0.52 0.66 10.03
N SER A 89 1.33 1.49 9.37
CA SER A 89 2.70 1.76 9.80
C SER A 89 2.75 2.43 11.18
N ALA A 90 1.89 3.42 11.43
CA ALA A 90 1.78 4.07 12.73
C ALA A 90 1.34 3.10 13.85
N LEU A 91 0.42 2.18 13.54
CA LEU A 91 0.00 1.13 14.48
C LEU A 91 1.13 0.14 14.79
N LEU A 92 1.91 -0.27 13.78
CA LEU A 92 3.07 -1.14 13.99
C LEU A 92 4.14 -0.46 14.85
N ILE A 93 4.47 0.81 14.56
CA ILE A 93 5.44 1.58 15.34
C ILE A 93 4.94 1.75 16.78
N SER A 94 3.67 2.10 16.98
CA SER A 94 3.08 2.23 18.31
C SER A 94 3.08 0.91 19.09
N GLY A 95 2.76 -0.20 18.40
CA GLY A 95 2.86 -1.54 18.98
C GLY A 95 4.29 -1.88 19.39
N LEU A 96 5.28 -1.55 18.56
CA LEU A 96 6.70 -1.80 18.84
C LEU A 96 7.18 -1.00 20.05
N LEU A 97 6.84 0.29 20.12
CA LEU A 97 7.22 1.18 21.23
C LEU A 97 6.69 0.68 22.58
N VAL A 98 5.46 0.13 22.59
CA VAL A 98 4.83 -0.45 23.79
C VAL A 98 5.48 -1.77 24.21
N ILE A 99 6.14 -2.49 23.31
CA ILE A 99 6.89 -3.72 23.65
C ILE A 99 8.27 -3.37 24.22
N SER A 100 8.87 -2.27 23.78
CA SER A 100 10.23 -1.86 24.14
C SER A 100 10.35 -0.98 25.39
N GLY A 101 9.24 -0.45 25.91
CA GLY A 101 9.19 0.42 27.10
C GLY A 101 8.53 -0.28 28.27
#